data_AF-A0AAU4KXU6-F1
#
_entry.id   AF-A0AAU4KXU6-F1
#
_cell.length_a   1.000
_cell.length_b   1.000
_cell.length_c   1.000
_cell.angle_alpha   90.00
_cell.angle_beta   90.00
_cell.angle_gamma   90.00
#
_symmetry.space_group_name_H-M   'P 1'
#
loop_
_entity.id
_entity.type
_entity.pdbx_description
1 polymer ?
#
loop_
_entity_poly.entity_id
_entity_poly.type
_entity_poly.pdbx_seq_one_letter_code
_entity_poly.pdbx_strand_id
1 'polypeptide(L)'
;MADDPRPFGAVLNADASHPNGLWLFKGSEYYLYDLLDDAVVEGPIPLTQPWGAGALPQLFRTGIHSAVWSGPAFPNLWTFFKDEMYYSMDAVRGWAQAEGPRGILGAWATGVWAAPDGTWLTPGVPVALHGMGTRFDGMIHFFKDGKYVRHNLRTGSRPEAGPIPIGEEWDLPETFLDRIDYAFYGTGAHEEDINFISGEHYVLYDFRRRQVIDQGPVAKRFPVFAQFIDRPQLFLAEDYDVATLVGPVSLGRLIDTRSIGAGSKIQKFLVTETTDSSLQNLRQSMLDSQDTQVTEDFYDRLDTNLSSDDSSDSYRYQLNAQFHGEAGATSLWGGEVNADLDVQGQTETVRSSLSQAAFKSIGSQLEQTRRETHQKTYDSLAEISSTVHVLKKEFFEETNASDRVRVYEFYEQLQSYITLLVLRGVVLVYSDGVTRPKTAQLPGAQRLLEDVLADPQEVARVIDYLRQELSNVTGHDGQVHLLLESTPPDGGLALRNNMTSRYTVVLPDGSQQDVSQAGLIKAAHSWVEPTFTITPVQT
;
A
#
# COMPACT_ATOMS: atom_id res chain seq x y z
N MET A 1 -11.80 9.92 8.53
CA MET A 1 -11.49 10.91 7.47
C MET A 1 -11.84 10.23 6.15
N ALA A 2 -12.42 10.96 5.19
CA ALA A 2 -12.70 10.40 3.88
C ALA A 2 -11.46 10.62 3.01
N ASP A 3 -10.92 9.55 2.45
CA ASP A 3 -9.79 9.60 1.53
C ASP A 3 -10.15 10.49 0.34
N ASP A 4 -9.25 11.41 0.01
CA ASP A 4 -9.33 12.21 -1.20
C ASP A 4 -9.17 11.27 -2.40
N PRO A 5 -10.18 11.18 -3.28
CA PRO A 5 -10.14 10.22 -4.38
C PRO A 5 -9.11 10.53 -5.46
N ARG A 6 -8.49 11.70 -5.42
CA ARG A 6 -7.60 12.11 -6.50
C ARG A 6 -6.28 11.34 -6.43
N PRO A 7 -5.76 10.86 -7.57
CA PRO A 7 -4.51 10.09 -7.59
C PRO A 7 -3.29 10.90 -7.13
N PHE A 8 -3.36 12.22 -7.33
CA PHE A 8 -2.51 13.21 -6.69
C PHE A 8 -3.37 14.04 -5.75
N GLY A 9 -2.94 14.22 -4.51
CA GLY A 9 -3.65 15.10 -3.59
C GLY A 9 -3.58 16.56 -4.04
N ALA A 10 -2.55 16.96 -4.80
CA ALA A 10 -2.47 18.29 -5.39
C ALA A 10 -1.62 18.33 -6.67
N VAL A 11 -1.96 19.28 -7.54
CA VAL A 11 -1.18 19.66 -8.72
C VAL A 11 -0.94 21.16 -8.67
N LEU A 12 0.28 21.59 -9.00
CA LEU A 12 0.68 22.98 -8.88
C LEU A 12 1.65 23.37 -10.00
N ASN A 13 1.37 24.48 -10.70
CA ASN A 13 2.35 25.08 -11.62
C ASN A 13 3.67 25.37 -10.90
N ALA A 14 4.77 24.90 -11.50
CA ALA A 14 6.11 25.12 -10.96
C ALA A 14 6.56 26.58 -11.12
N ASP A 15 7.66 26.91 -10.44
CA ASP A 15 8.23 28.26 -10.50
C ASP A 15 8.99 28.52 -11.80
N ALA A 16 9.53 29.73 -11.95
CA ALA A 16 10.23 30.17 -13.15
C ALA A 16 11.48 29.34 -13.51
N SER A 17 12.03 28.53 -12.61
CA SER A 17 13.11 27.58 -12.92
C SER A 17 12.63 26.39 -13.75
N HIS A 18 11.32 26.09 -13.70
CA HIS A 18 10.66 25.03 -14.46
C HIS A 18 9.38 25.60 -15.12
N PRO A 19 9.50 26.42 -16.17
CA PRO A 19 8.36 27.15 -16.75
C PRO A 19 7.30 26.23 -17.38
N ASN A 20 7.66 24.99 -17.74
CA ASN A 20 6.73 23.95 -18.21
C ASN A 20 6.32 22.98 -17.09
N GLY A 21 6.83 23.19 -15.88
CA GLY A 21 6.73 22.22 -14.79
C GLY A 21 5.38 22.24 -14.11
N LEU A 22 4.92 21.05 -13.73
CA LEU A 22 3.93 20.83 -12.68
C LEU A 22 4.55 20.04 -11.55
N TRP A 23 4.36 20.51 -10.33
CA TRP A 23 4.57 19.71 -9.13
C TRP A 23 3.32 18.86 -8.89
N LEU A 24 3.51 17.54 -8.84
CA LEU A 24 2.46 16.57 -8.55
C LEU A 24 2.72 15.98 -7.16
N PHE A 25 1.74 16.07 -6.25
CA PHE A 25 1.88 15.60 -4.87
C PHE A 25 1.08 14.33 -4.64
N LYS A 26 1.73 13.27 -4.16
CA LYS A 26 1.10 11.97 -3.91
C LYS A 26 1.56 11.39 -2.58
N GLY A 27 0.65 11.25 -1.62
CA GLY A 27 0.99 10.76 -0.29
C GLY A 27 2.19 11.52 0.28
N SER A 28 3.21 10.80 0.77
CA SER A 28 4.43 11.41 1.30
C SER A 28 5.47 11.83 0.25
N GLU A 29 5.12 11.85 -1.03
CA GLU A 29 6.05 12.06 -2.15
C GLU A 29 5.58 13.13 -3.12
N TYR A 30 6.49 13.62 -3.95
CA TYR A 30 6.18 14.50 -5.07
C TYR A 30 6.99 14.16 -6.33
N TYR A 31 6.52 14.67 -7.46
CA TYR A 31 7.11 14.53 -8.78
C TYR A 31 7.16 15.89 -9.48
N LEU A 32 8.14 16.05 -10.37
CA LEU A 32 8.18 17.13 -11.36
C LEU A 32 7.75 16.57 -12.71
N TYR A 33 6.73 17.18 -13.30
CA TYR A 33 6.17 16.82 -14.58
C TYR A 33 6.37 17.94 -15.60
N ASP A 34 6.88 17.65 -16.79
CA ASP A 34 6.96 18.61 -17.88
C ASP A 34 5.70 18.54 -18.76
N LEU A 35 4.96 19.64 -18.82
CA LEU A 35 3.73 19.77 -19.61
C LEU A 35 3.95 19.80 -21.13
N LEU A 36 5.12 20.23 -21.59
CA LEU A 36 5.42 20.35 -23.01
C LEU A 36 5.84 19.00 -23.59
N ASP A 37 6.73 18.30 -22.89
CA ASP A 37 7.25 17.00 -23.28
C ASP A 37 6.35 15.84 -22.84
N ASP A 38 5.34 16.12 -22.00
CA ASP A 38 4.44 15.15 -21.41
C ASP A 38 5.19 14.04 -20.68
N ALA A 39 6.06 14.41 -19.74
CA ALA A 39 6.99 13.47 -19.11
C ALA A 39 7.25 13.77 -17.64
N VAL A 40 7.43 12.72 -16.83
CA VAL A 40 7.97 12.85 -15.47
C VAL A 40 9.47 13.10 -15.58
N VAL A 41 9.91 14.27 -15.14
CA VAL A 41 11.31 14.70 -15.16
C VAL A 41 12.04 14.24 -13.90
N GLU A 42 11.35 14.29 -12.75
CA GLU A 42 11.93 13.98 -11.45
C GLU A 42 10.87 13.34 -10.53
N GLY A 43 11.29 12.43 -9.66
CA GLY A 43 10.42 11.74 -8.70
C GLY A 43 10.46 10.20 -8.82
N PRO A 44 9.90 9.47 -7.84
CA PRO A 44 9.32 9.99 -6.60
C PRO A 44 10.39 10.58 -5.66
N ILE A 45 10.12 11.77 -5.11
CA ILE A 45 10.96 12.38 -4.08
C ILE A 45 10.14 12.48 -2.78
N PRO A 46 10.65 11.97 -1.65
CA PRO A 46 9.99 12.14 -0.36
C PRO A 46 9.84 13.62 0.02
N LEU A 47 8.68 14.00 0.56
CA LEU A 47 8.42 15.34 1.12
C LEU A 47 9.25 15.64 2.39
N THR A 48 9.99 14.65 2.89
CA THR A 48 11.03 14.82 3.92
C THR A 48 12.30 15.46 3.37
N GLN A 49 12.55 15.33 2.06
CA GLN A 49 13.63 16.03 1.38
C GLN A 49 13.26 17.49 1.11
N PRO A 50 14.25 18.38 0.90
CA PRO A 50 13.99 19.79 0.58
C PRO A 50 13.17 19.91 -0.71
N TRP A 51 11.98 20.49 -0.61
CA TRP A 51 11.16 20.89 -1.75
C TRP A 51 11.09 22.42 -1.80
N GLY A 52 11.48 23.00 -2.93
CA GLY A 52 11.69 24.45 -3.02
C GLY A 52 12.75 24.94 -2.01
N ALA A 53 12.37 25.85 -1.10
CA ALA A 53 13.29 26.51 -0.15
C ALA A 53 13.60 25.72 1.15
N GLY A 54 13.37 24.40 1.20
CA GLY A 54 13.65 23.52 2.36
C GLY A 54 12.59 22.44 2.62
N ALA A 55 12.57 21.80 3.80
CA ALA A 55 11.63 20.70 4.10
C ALA A 55 10.29 21.18 4.69
N LEU A 56 9.17 20.54 4.28
CA LEU A 56 7.82 20.81 4.78
C LEU A 56 7.68 20.51 6.29
N PRO A 57 6.68 21.10 7.00
CA PRO A 57 6.31 20.69 8.35
C PRO A 57 5.86 19.23 8.40
N GLN A 58 6.09 18.55 9.53
CA GLN A 58 5.83 17.11 9.70
C GLN A 58 4.43 16.68 9.21
N LEU A 59 3.39 17.46 9.52
CA LEU A 59 2.01 17.20 9.08
C LEU A 59 1.89 17.10 7.54
N PHE A 60 2.56 17.99 6.81
CA PHE A 60 2.50 18.05 5.35
C PHE A 60 3.48 17.07 4.68
N ARG A 61 4.39 16.46 5.43
CA ARG A 61 5.29 15.41 4.91
C ARG A 61 4.59 14.10 4.61
N THR A 62 3.42 13.87 5.21
CA THR A 62 2.56 12.72 4.90
C THR A 62 1.56 13.02 3.78
N GLY A 63 1.64 14.21 3.19
CA GLY A 63 0.91 14.58 1.97
C GLY A 63 0.19 15.92 2.01
N ILE A 64 -0.19 16.35 0.82
CA ILE A 64 -0.80 17.62 0.48
C ILE A 64 -2.08 17.34 -0.31
N HIS A 65 -3.21 17.91 0.12
CA HIS A 65 -4.53 17.72 -0.50
C HIS A 65 -4.97 18.91 -1.35
N SER A 66 -4.24 20.02 -1.34
CA SER A 66 -4.38 21.09 -2.34
C SER A 66 -3.19 22.02 -2.23
N ALA A 67 -2.82 22.69 -3.31
CA ALA A 67 -1.73 23.63 -3.30
C ALA A 67 -1.98 24.77 -4.30
N VAL A 68 -1.47 25.95 -4.00
CA VAL A 68 -1.56 27.10 -4.90
C VAL A 68 -0.34 28.01 -4.78
N TRP A 69 0.21 28.38 -5.93
CA TRP A 69 1.11 29.51 -6.09
C TRP A 69 0.24 30.75 -6.26
N SER A 70 0.46 31.82 -5.49
CA SER A 70 -0.47 32.94 -5.37
C SER A 70 -0.47 33.92 -6.55
N GLY A 71 0.14 33.51 -7.67
CA GLY A 71 0.16 34.25 -8.93
C GLY A 71 1.14 35.43 -8.95
N PRO A 72 1.17 36.16 -10.09
CA PRO A 72 2.12 37.25 -10.32
C PRO A 72 2.03 38.41 -9.31
N ALA A 73 0.85 38.64 -8.71
CA ALA A 73 0.66 39.61 -7.64
C ALA A 73 1.48 39.31 -6.38
N PHE A 74 1.71 38.03 -6.10
CA PHE A 74 2.36 37.51 -4.91
C PHE A 74 3.31 36.37 -5.31
N PRO A 75 4.36 36.67 -6.11
CA PRO A 75 5.12 35.66 -6.84
C PRO A 75 5.93 34.72 -5.93
N ASN A 76 6.13 35.11 -4.67
CA ASN A 76 6.84 34.29 -3.70
C ASN A 76 5.88 33.54 -2.77
N LEU A 77 4.57 33.73 -2.82
CA LEU A 77 3.64 33.17 -1.85
C LEU A 77 3.05 31.84 -2.35
N TRP A 78 3.29 30.78 -1.60
CA TRP A 78 2.80 29.43 -1.87
C TRP A 78 1.99 28.97 -0.69
N THR A 79 0.83 28.35 -0.93
CA THR A 79 -0.01 27.82 0.14
C THR A 79 -0.35 26.36 -0.12
N PHE A 80 -0.19 25.53 0.90
CA PHE A 80 -0.53 24.11 0.92
C PHE A 80 -1.68 23.89 1.88
N PHE A 81 -2.56 22.97 1.53
CA PHE A 81 -3.70 22.58 2.31
C PHE A 81 -3.65 21.07 2.53
N LYS A 82 -3.94 20.66 3.76
CA LYS A 82 -4.07 19.27 4.15
C LYS A 82 -5.12 19.21 5.24
N ASP A 83 -6.15 18.42 4.99
CA ASP A 83 -7.32 18.32 5.88
C ASP A 83 -7.85 19.73 6.21
N GLU A 84 -8.16 20.02 7.46
CA GLU A 84 -8.59 21.34 7.94
C GLU A 84 -7.45 22.33 8.16
N MET A 85 -6.23 22.03 7.70
CA MET A 85 -5.04 22.82 7.95
C MET A 85 -4.46 23.41 6.67
N TYR A 86 -3.89 24.61 6.79
CA TYR A 86 -3.08 25.21 5.74
C TYR A 86 -1.71 25.64 6.26
N TYR A 87 -0.80 25.78 5.32
CA TYR A 87 0.54 26.31 5.55
C TYR A 87 0.98 27.14 4.36
N SER A 88 1.35 28.40 4.60
CA SER A 88 1.76 29.33 3.56
C SER A 88 3.23 29.73 3.73
N MET A 89 4.03 29.67 2.67
CA MET A 89 5.42 30.08 2.69
C MET A 89 5.72 31.21 1.70
N ASP A 90 6.73 32.00 2.03
CA ASP A 90 7.41 32.88 1.08
C ASP A 90 8.65 32.15 0.54
N ALA A 91 8.68 31.87 -0.76
CA ALA A 91 9.74 31.11 -1.44
C ALA A 91 11.13 31.78 -1.34
N VAL A 92 11.21 33.10 -1.11
CA VAL A 92 12.48 33.82 -0.94
C VAL A 92 12.96 33.75 0.50
N ARG A 93 12.04 33.86 1.46
CA ARG A 93 12.37 33.83 2.89
C ARG A 93 12.49 32.42 3.46
N GLY A 94 11.97 31.44 2.72
CA GLY A 94 11.93 30.04 3.10
C GLY A 94 10.98 29.76 4.27
N TRP A 95 11.00 28.50 4.71
CA TRP A 95 10.05 27.96 5.68
C TRP A 95 10.14 28.57 7.09
N ALA A 96 11.28 29.20 7.43
CA ALA A 96 11.50 29.79 8.76
C ALA A 96 10.57 30.97 9.08
N GLN A 97 9.95 31.59 8.06
CA GLN A 97 8.97 32.67 8.23
C GLN A 97 7.59 32.31 7.67
N ALA A 98 7.35 31.03 7.42
CA ALA A 98 6.07 30.57 6.91
C ALA A 98 4.97 30.73 7.96
N GLU A 99 3.75 30.91 7.48
CA GLU A 99 2.55 30.98 8.29
C GLU A 99 1.91 29.60 8.40
N GLY A 100 1.82 29.08 9.63
CA GLY A 100 1.14 27.82 9.94
C GLY A 100 2.08 26.72 10.43
N PRO A 101 1.59 25.47 10.55
CA PRO A 101 0.24 25.01 10.22
C PRO A 101 -0.86 25.75 11.01
N ARG A 102 -1.91 26.20 10.34
CA ARG A 102 -3.08 26.88 10.94
C ARG A 102 -4.38 26.27 10.42
N GLY A 103 -5.43 26.33 11.22
CA GLY A 103 -6.76 25.92 10.78
C GLY A 103 -7.29 26.84 9.67
N ILE A 104 -8.02 26.27 8.72
CA ILE A 104 -8.60 26.99 7.57
C ILE A 104 -9.63 28.06 7.93
N LEU A 105 -10.25 27.95 9.11
CA LEU A 105 -11.33 28.83 9.54
C LEU A 105 -10.83 30.28 9.67
N GLY A 106 -11.57 31.21 9.09
CA GLY A 106 -11.19 32.62 9.06
C GLY A 106 -10.29 32.94 7.87
N ALA A 107 -9.05 32.44 7.81
CA ALA A 107 -8.09 32.85 6.78
C ALA A 107 -8.50 32.45 5.35
N TRP A 108 -9.10 31.27 5.17
CA TRP A 108 -9.44 30.71 3.85
C TRP A 108 -10.89 30.26 3.71
N ALA A 109 -11.58 29.99 4.83
CA ALA A 109 -12.92 29.44 4.84
C ALA A 109 -13.84 30.17 5.84
N THR A 110 -14.18 31.46 5.63
CA THR A 110 -15.11 32.20 6.51
C THR A 110 -16.55 31.65 6.45
N GLY A 111 -16.80 30.49 7.06
CA GLY A 111 -18.12 29.85 7.13
C GLY A 111 -18.68 29.33 5.81
N VAL A 112 -17.97 29.51 4.68
CA VAL A 112 -18.43 29.11 3.34
C VAL A 112 -18.20 27.63 3.09
N TRP A 113 -17.03 27.13 3.46
CA TRP A 113 -16.63 25.74 3.26
C TRP A 113 -16.38 24.99 4.57
N ALA A 114 -16.29 25.72 5.69
CA ALA A 114 -15.98 25.17 6.99
C ALA A 114 -17.07 25.52 8.00
N ALA A 115 -17.41 24.56 8.85
CA ALA A 115 -18.23 24.75 10.02
C ALA A 115 -17.50 25.64 11.05
N PRO A 116 -18.23 26.23 12.03
CA PRO A 116 -17.62 27.07 13.06
C PRO A 116 -16.56 26.38 13.94
N ASP A 117 -16.53 25.04 13.94
CA ASP A 117 -15.52 24.24 14.63
C ASP A 117 -14.24 24.03 13.80
N GLY A 118 -14.19 24.56 12.58
CA GLY A 118 -13.05 24.48 11.67
C GLY A 118 -13.03 23.26 10.77
N THR A 119 -14.03 22.36 10.85
CA THR A 119 -14.17 21.20 9.96
C THR A 119 -14.78 21.58 8.62
N TRP A 120 -14.42 20.88 7.54
CA TRP A 120 -15.08 21.09 6.25
C TRP A 120 -16.55 20.66 6.31
N LEU A 121 -17.45 21.42 5.69
CA LEU A 121 -18.88 21.08 5.61
C LEU A 121 -19.14 19.80 4.81
N THR A 122 -18.23 19.49 3.90
CA THR A 122 -18.16 18.26 3.10
C THR A 122 -16.72 17.74 3.15
N PRO A 123 -16.46 16.43 3.11
CA PRO A 123 -15.09 15.92 3.12
C PRO A 123 -14.23 16.44 1.94
N GLY A 124 -12.90 16.41 2.08
CA GLY A 124 -11.95 16.80 1.03
C GLY A 124 -11.59 18.29 1.03
N VAL A 125 -10.50 18.63 0.33
CA VAL A 125 -9.96 20.00 0.23
C VAL A 125 -10.24 20.54 -1.18
N PRO A 126 -10.64 21.82 -1.36
CA PRO A 126 -10.94 22.37 -2.68
C PRO A 126 -9.70 22.41 -3.59
N VAL A 127 -9.90 22.23 -4.89
CA VAL A 127 -8.88 22.54 -5.91
C VAL A 127 -8.67 24.04 -5.93
N ALA A 128 -7.40 24.46 -5.88
CA ALA A 128 -7.02 25.86 -5.83
C ALA A 128 -6.25 26.27 -7.10
N LEU A 129 -6.60 27.41 -7.68
CA LEU A 129 -5.94 27.98 -8.85
C LEU A 129 -5.77 29.48 -8.65
N HIS A 130 -4.62 30.05 -8.99
CA HIS A 130 -4.45 31.50 -8.94
C HIS A 130 -5.14 32.20 -10.10
N GLY A 131 -5.55 33.44 -9.88
CA GLY A 131 -6.06 34.31 -10.92
C GLY A 131 -4.93 34.92 -11.73
N MET A 132 -5.19 35.10 -13.03
CA MET A 132 -4.28 35.78 -13.96
C MET A 132 -4.95 36.96 -14.66
N GLY A 133 -4.11 37.82 -15.24
CA GLY A 133 -4.54 39.03 -15.94
C GLY A 133 -5.03 40.14 -15.01
N THR A 134 -5.32 41.30 -15.59
CA THR A 134 -5.63 42.52 -14.82
C THR A 134 -6.93 42.46 -14.02
N ARG A 135 -7.85 41.56 -14.39
CA ARG A 135 -9.15 41.39 -13.72
C ARG A 135 -9.06 40.56 -12.44
N PHE A 136 -8.18 39.57 -12.40
CA PHE A 136 -8.11 38.59 -11.32
C PHE A 136 -6.71 38.53 -10.66
N ASP A 137 -5.90 39.55 -10.88
CA ASP A 137 -4.60 39.71 -10.25
C ASP A 137 -4.72 39.71 -8.71
N GLY A 138 -4.06 38.76 -8.06
CA GLY A 138 -4.12 38.57 -6.61
C GLY A 138 -5.36 37.84 -6.09
N MET A 139 -6.10 37.18 -6.99
CA MET A 139 -7.23 36.32 -6.63
C MET A 139 -6.81 34.85 -6.58
N ILE A 140 -7.49 34.06 -5.75
CA ILE A 140 -7.44 32.60 -5.76
C ILE A 140 -8.85 32.07 -6.04
N HIS A 141 -8.95 31.10 -6.94
CA HIS A 141 -10.16 30.39 -7.32
C HIS A 141 -10.16 29.03 -6.63
N PHE A 142 -11.27 28.70 -5.97
CA PHE A 142 -11.48 27.42 -5.31
C PHE A 142 -12.67 26.70 -5.93
N PHE A 143 -12.50 25.41 -6.21
CA PHE A 143 -13.51 24.53 -6.78
C PHE A 143 -13.71 23.31 -5.90
N LYS A 144 -14.97 23.03 -5.54
CA LYS A 144 -15.34 21.85 -4.73
C LYS A 144 -16.84 21.59 -4.83
N ASP A 145 -17.25 20.33 -4.91
CA ASP A 145 -18.67 19.89 -4.85
C ASP A 145 -19.62 20.71 -5.74
N GLY A 146 -19.21 20.94 -6.99
CA GLY A 146 -19.95 21.75 -7.95
C GLY A 146 -20.13 23.22 -7.60
N LYS A 147 -19.41 23.74 -6.60
CA LYS A 147 -19.37 25.17 -6.27
C LYS A 147 -17.99 25.77 -6.50
N TYR A 148 -18.05 27.08 -6.66
CA TYR A 148 -16.93 27.95 -6.89
C TYR A 148 -16.90 29.07 -5.83
N VAL A 149 -15.69 29.39 -5.39
CA VAL A 149 -15.39 30.53 -4.51
C VAL A 149 -14.19 31.29 -5.04
N ARG A 150 -14.24 32.63 -4.99
CA ARG A 150 -13.10 33.50 -5.30
C ARG A 150 -12.66 34.24 -4.05
N HIS A 151 -11.38 34.15 -3.73
CA HIS A 151 -10.76 34.82 -2.61
C HIS A 151 -9.78 35.90 -3.08
N ASN A 152 -9.81 37.09 -2.47
CA ASN A 152 -8.91 38.18 -2.80
C ASN A 152 -7.80 38.30 -1.74
N LEU A 153 -6.56 38.02 -2.11
CA LEU A 153 -5.43 38.03 -1.18
C LEU A 153 -5.07 39.44 -0.69
N ARG A 154 -5.48 40.50 -1.41
CA ARG A 154 -5.20 41.90 -1.03
C ARG A 154 -6.15 42.40 0.05
N THR A 155 -7.42 41.99 0.00
CA THR A 155 -8.46 42.45 0.95
C THR A 155 -8.67 41.47 2.11
N GLY A 156 -8.13 40.26 2.01
CA GLY A 156 -8.05 39.30 3.10
C GLY A 156 -9.27 38.39 3.23
N SER A 157 -9.47 37.88 4.44
CA SER A 157 -10.18 36.66 4.88
C SER A 157 -11.56 36.33 4.29
N ARG A 158 -12.26 37.25 3.63
CA ARG A 158 -13.62 36.99 3.12
C ARG A 158 -13.59 36.71 1.62
N PRO A 159 -14.29 35.67 1.15
CA PRO A 159 -14.56 35.48 -0.26
C PRO A 159 -15.11 36.74 -0.91
N GLU A 160 -14.53 37.11 -2.05
CA GLU A 160 -15.05 38.16 -2.91
C GLU A 160 -16.28 37.68 -3.68
N ALA A 161 -16.34 36.38 -4.00
CA ALA A 161 -17.48 35.73 -4.64
C ALA A 161 -17.64 34.28 -4.16
N GLY A 162 -18.87 33.77 -4.27
CA GLY A 162 -19.22 32.39 -3.91
C GLY A 162 -19.74 32.23 -2.46
N PRO A 163 -20.26 31.06 -2.11
CA PRO A 163 -20.32 29.85 -2.94
C PRO A 163 -21.43 29.97 -4.01
N ILE A 164 -21.07 29.79 -5.27
CA ILE A 164 -22.01 29.77 -6.40
C ILE A 164 -21.77 28.50 -7.24
N PRO A 165 -22.77 27.96 -7.94
CA PRO A 165 -22.56 26.86 -8.88
C PRO A 165 -21.45 27.17 -9.89
N ILE A 166 -20.61 26.19 -10.21
CA ILE A 166 -19.49 26.37 -11.16
C ILE A 166 -20.01 26.93 -12.50
N GLY A 167 -21.10 26.36 -13.01
CA GLY A 167 -21.71 26.75 -14.30
C GLY A 167 -22.25 28.18 -14.37
N GLU A 168 -22.40 28.89 -13.24
CA GLU A 168 -22.81 30.30 -13.26
C GLU A 168 -21.63 31.23 -13.57
N GLU A 169 -20.40 30.86 -13.19
CA GLU A 169 -19.19 31.69 -13.42
C GLU A 169 -18.29 31.13 -14.53
N TRP A 170 -18.36 29.82 -14.80
CA TRP A 170 -17.50 29.13 -15.74
C TRP A 170 -18.33 28.41 -16.80
N ASP A 171 -18.10 28.73 -18.08
CA ASP A 171 -18.77 28.06 -19.20
C ASP A 171 -18.07 26.72 -19.50
N LEU A 172 -18.23 25.78 -18.57
CA LEU A 172 -17.62 24.46 -18.63
C LEU A 172 -18.66 23.38 -19.03
N PRO A 173 -18.24 22.28 -19.67
CA PRO A 173 -19.11 21.16 -19.98
C PRO A 173 -19.70 20.51 -18.72
N GLU A 174 -20.83 19.82 -18.88
CA GLU A 174 -21.58 19.17 -17.79
C GLU A 174 -20.69 18.30 -16.87
N THR A 175 -19.73 17.57 -17.43
CA THR A 175 -18.78 16.72 -16.68
C THR A 175 -17.88 17.47 -15.69
N PHE A 176 -17.79 18.79 -15.79
CA PHE A 176 -16.98 19.66 -14.92
C PHE A 176 -17.82 20.50 -13.96
N LEU A 177 -19.15 20.47 -14.09
CA LEU A 177 -20.04 21.32 -13.28
C LEU A 177 -20.15 20.84 -11.84
N ASP A 178 -19.97 19.54 -11.61
CA ASP A 178 -20.04 18.93 -10.27
C ASP A 178 -18.67 18.53 -9.72
N ARG A 179 -17.66 18.36 -10.59
CA ARG A 179 -16.35 17.84 -10.22
C ARG A 179 -15.23 18.47 -11.05
N ILE A 180 -14.19 18.92 -10.34
CA ILE A 180 -12.89 19.29 -10.90
C ILE A 180 -11.83 18.64 -10.01
N ASP A 181 -10.99 17.77 -10.56
CA ASP A 181 -9.91 17.10 -9.82
C ASP A 181 -8.66 17.96 -9.78
N TYR A 182 -8.32 18.58 -10.92
CA TYR A 182 -7.15 19.43 -11.10
C TYR A 182 -7.47 20.64 -11.95
N ALA A 183 -6.80 21.75 -11.64
CA ALA A 183 -6.79 22.95 -12.45
C ALA A 183 -5.39 23.54 -12.44
N PHE A 184 -4.81 23.77 -13.62
CA PHE A 184 -3.49 24.36 -13.76
C PHE A 184 -3.36 25.08 -15.10
N TYR A 185 -2.46 26.06 -15.18
CA TYR A 185 -2.20 26.76 -16.44
C TYR A 185 -1.36 25.90 -17.39
N GLY A 186 -1.61 26.05 -18.69
CA GLY A 186 -0.82 25.43 -19.74
C GLY A 186 0.58 26.04 -19.86
N THR A 187 1.26 25.71 -20.97
CA THR A 187 2.57 26.28 -21.31
C THR A 187 2.60 26.77 -22.76
N GLY A 188 3.64 27.53 -23.12
CA GLY A 188 3.88 28.05 -24.46
C GLY A 188 2.73 28.95 -24.92
N ALA A 189 2.13 28.62 -26.07
CA ALA A 189 1.00 29.37 -26.62
C ALA A 189 -0.27 29.34 -25.73
N HIS A 190 -0.29 28.47 -24.73
CA HIS A 190 -1.40 28.24 -23.80
C HIS A 190 -1.03 28.59 -22.35
N GLU A 191 0.02 29.38 -22.12
CA GLU A 191 0.47 29.77 -20.77
C GLU A 191 -0.61 30.51 -19.95
N GLU A 192 -1.60 31.10 -20.63
CA GLU A 192 -2.74 31.80 -20.00
C GLU A 192 -4.06 31.03 -20.07
N ASP A 193 -4.05 29.85 -20.68
CA ASP A 193 -5.19 28.96 -20.78
C ASP A 193 -5.14 27.94 -19.63
N ILE A 194 -6.30 27.59 -19.09
CA ILE A 194 -6.42 26.69 -17.95
C ILE A 194 -6.74 25.28 -18.46
N ASN A 195 -5.99 24.29 -18.02
CA ASN A 195 -6.39 22.89 -18.13
C ASN A 195 -7.19 22.52 -16.88
N PHE A 196 -8.46 22.20 -17.09
CA PHE A 196 -9.29 21.53 -16.09
C PHE A 196 -9.29 20.04 -16.35
N ILE A 197 -9.16 19.24 -15.30
CA ILE A 197 -9.23 17.76 -15.35
C ILE A 197 -10.37 17.30 -14.46
N SER A 198 -11.20 16.38 -14.98
CA SER A 198 -12.28 15.70 -14.25
C SER A 198 -12.35 14.26 -14.74
N GLY A 199 -11.91 13.32 -13.89
CA GLY A 199 -11.64 11.93 -14.25
C GLY A 199 -10.76 11.85 -15.49
N GLU A 200 -11.20 11.06 -16.47
CA GLU A 200 -10.49 10.87 -17.73
C GLU A 200 -10.67 12.00 -18.74
N HIS A 201 -11.34 13.11 -18.41
CA HIS A 201 -11.61 14.20 -19.34
C HIS A 201 -10.80 15.45 -18.99
N TYR A 202 -10.31 16.14 -20.02
CA TYR A 202 -9.76 17.49 -19.90
C TYR A 202 -10.59 18.51 -20.66
N VAL A 203 -10.49 19.75 -20.20
CA VAL A 203 -10.91 20.96 -20.92
C VAL A 203 -9.75 21.94 -20.90
N LEU A 204 -9.37 22.44 -22.07
CA LEU A 204 -8.51 23.61 -22.22
C LEU A 204 -9.40 24.85 -22.36
N TYR A 205 -9.31 25.75 -21.40
CA TYR A 205 -10.22 26.88 -21.24
C TYR A 205 -9.49 28.21 -21.40
N ASP A 206 -9.97 29.05 -22.31
CA ASP A 206 -9.52 30.43 -22.46
C ASP A 206 -10.14 31.26 -21.33
N PHE A 207 -9.33 31.57 -20.33
CA PHE A 207 -9.79 32.31 -19.17
C PHE A 207 -10.21 33.75 -19.51
N ARG A 208 -9.59 34.37 -20.51
CA ARG A 208 -9.84 35.77 -20.90
C ARG A 208 -11.13 35.90 -21.69
N ARG A 209 -11.37 34.99 -22.62
CA ARG A 209 -12.56 34.96 -23.47
C ARG A 209 -13.73 34.20 -22.84
N ARG A 210 -13.49 33.47 -21.75
CA ARG A 210 -14.46 32.62 -21.05
C ARG A 210 -15.10 31.59 -21.97
N GLN A 211 -14.25 30.81 -22.64
CA GLN A 211 -14.72 29.79 -23.59
C GLN A 211 -13.81 28.56 -23.56
N VAL A 212 -14.39 27.40 -23.87
CA VAL A 212 -13.64 26.17 -24.13
C VAL A 212 -12.92 26.29 -25.48
N ILE A 213 -11.60 26.04 -25.48
CA ILE A 213 -10.77 25.98 -26.69
C ILE A 213 -10.77 24.56 -27.26
N ASP A 214 -10.54 23.58 -26.41
CA ASP A 214 -10.39 22.17 -26.75
C ASP A 214 -10.81 21.29 -25.57
N GLN A 215 -11.26 20.08 -25.84
CA GLN A 215 -11.70 19.12 -24.83
C GLN A 215 -11.62 17.69 -25.35
N GLY A 216 -11.52 16.73 -24.43
CA GLY A 216 -11.53 15.32 -24.77
C GLY A 216 -10.92 14.45 -23.67
N PRO A 217 -10.56 13.19 -23.98
CA PRO A 217 -9.88 12.32 -23.04
C PRO A 217 -8.50 12.87 -22.67
N VAL A 218 -8.10 12.83 -21.40
CA VAL A 218 -6.78 13.26 -20.92
C VAL A 218 -5.68 12.55 -21.72
N ALA A 219 -5.84 11.25 -21.98
CA ALA A 219 -4.87 10.46 -22.75
C ALA A 219 -4.59 10.97 -24.17
N LYS A 220 -5.50 11.76 -24.75
CA LYS A 220 -5.31 12.37 -26.07
C LYS A 220 -4.30 13.54 -26.00
N ARG A 221 -4.32 14.32 -24.92
CA ARG A 221 -3.50 15.52 -24.76
C ARG A 221 -2.26 15.26 -23.92
N PHE A 222 -2.40 14.47 -22.88
CA PHE A 222 -1.38 14.13 -21.91
C PHE A 222 -1.32 12.60 -21.71
N PRO A 223 -0.85 11.82 -22.70
CA PRO A 223 -0.81 10.36 -22.62
C PRO A 223 -0.05 9.81 -21.41
N VAL A 224 1.04 10.45 -20.97
CA VAL A 224 1.80 10.03 -19.79
C VAL A 224 1.06 10.44 -18.51
N PHE A 225 0.57 11.68 -18.42
CA PHE A 225 -0.23 12.12 -17.27
C PHE A 225 -1.47 11.23 -17.05
N ALA A 226 -2.11 10.80 -18.13
CA ALA A 226 -3.28 9.93 -18.11
C ALA A 226 -3.03 8.54 -17.51
N GLN A 227 -1.77 8.11 -17.36
CA GLN A 227 -1.43 6.87 -16.66
C GLN A 227 -1.57 7.00 -15.13
N PHE A 228 -1.55 8.24 -14.63
CA PHE A 228 -1.75 8.53 -13.21
C PHE A 228 -3.19 8.86 -12.87
N ILE A 229 -4.05 9.11 -13.86
CA ILE A 229 -5.48 9.38 -13.62
C ILE A 229 -6.18 8.08 -13.27
N ASP A 230 -6.91 8.06 -12.14
CA ASP A 230 -7.71 6.91 -11.76
C ASP A 230 -8.82 6.68 -12.79
N ARG A 231 -8.91 5.44 -13.26
CA ARG A 231 -9.86 5.01 -14.29
C ARG A 231 -10.88 4.06 -13.67
N PRO A 232 -12.13 4.07 -14.15
CA PRO A 232 -13.08 3.02 -13.81
C PRO A 232 -12.51 1.64 -14.14
N GLN A 233 -12.37 0.80 -13.13
CA GLN A 233 -11.76 -0.52 -13.24
C GLN A 233 -12.57 -1.57 -12.50
N LEU A 234 -12.59 -2.76 -13.09
CA LEU A 234 -13.12 -3.97 -12.48
C LEU A 234 -11.95 -4.86 -12.06
N PHE A 235 -12.02 -5.35 -10.84
CA PHE A 235 -11.00 -6.21 -10.25
C PHE A 235 -11.64 -7.50 -9.74
N LEU A 236 -10.88 -8.58 -9.87
CA LEU A 236 -11.11 -9.79 -9.11
C LEU A 236 -10.26 -9.72 -7.86
N ALA A 237 -10.89 -9.57 -6.69
CA ALA A 237 -10.17 -9.58 -5.42
C ALA A 237 -10.23 -10.98 -4.81
N GLU A 238 -9.06 -11.56 -4.56
CA GLU A 238 -8.87 -12.89 -3.99
C GLU A 238 -8.43 -12.78 -2.53
N ASP A 239 -9.04 -13.59 -1.67
CA ASP A 239 -8.76 -13.64 -0.24
C ASP A 239 -7.89 -14.85 0.09
N TYR A 240 -6.76 -14.61 0.76
CA TYR A 240 -5.72 -15.59 1.02
C TYR A 240 -5.41 -15.71 2.52
N ASP A 241 -5.46 -16.93 3.03
CA ASP A 241 -4.98 -17.27 4.37
C ASP A 241 -3.56 -17.84 4.30
N VAL A 242 -2.68 -17.36 5.18
CA VAL A 242 -1.39 -18.00 5.48
C VAL A 242 -1.56 -18.86 6.73
N ALA A 243 -1.58 -20.18 6.54
CA ALA A 243 -1.74 -21.13 7.64
C ALA A 243 -0.42 -21.85 7.93
N THR A 244 0.09 -21.71 9.15
CA THR A 244 1.29 -22.42 9.61
C THR A 244 0.93 -23.59 10.51
N LEU A 245 1.55 -24.73 10.24
CA LEU A 245 1.38 -25.98 10.98
C LEU A 245 2.71 -26.40 11.58
N VAL A 246 2.69 -26.74 12.86
CA VAL A 246 3.88 -27.14 13.61
C VAL A 246 4.06 -28.65 13.47
N GLY A 247 5.23 -29.05 12.98
CA GLY A 247 5.64 -30.45 12.80
C GLY A 247 6.34 -31.03 14.04
N PRO A 248 6.95 -32.22 13.93
CA PRO A 248 7.74 -32.79 15.01
C PRO A 248 9.06 -32.06 15.21
N VAL A 249 9.59 -32.21 16.41
CA VAL A 249 10.92 -31.76 16.80
C VAL A 249 11.97 -32.77 16.33
N SER A 250 13.14 -32.29 15.87
CA SER A 250 14.30 -33.12 15.53
C SER A 250 15.60 -32.60 16.16
N LEU A 251 16.61 -33.47 16.26
CA LEU A 251 17.96 -33.07 16.69
C LEU A 251 18.67 -32.32 15.55
N GLY A 252 19.26 -31.18 15.90
CA GLY A 252 20.04 -30.31 15.03
C GLY A 252 21.54 -30.50 15.21
N ARG A 253 22.28 -29.39 15.20
CA ARG A 253 23.74 -29.39 15.34
C ARG A 253 24.16 -29.76 16.76
N LEU A 254 25.28 -30.48 16.89
CA LEU A 254 26.00 -30.64 18.15
C LEU A 254 26.54 -29.27 18.62
N ILE A 255 26.09 -28.81 19.77
CA ILE A 255 26.52 -27.58 20.43
C ILE A 255 27.78 -27.83 21.25
N ASP A 256 27.79 -28.89 22.05
CA ASP A 256 28.94 -29.24 22.87
C ASP A 256 28.92 -30.72 23.28
N THR A 257 30.08 -31.26 23.68
CA THR A 257 30.23 -32.62 24.22
C THR A 257 30.90 -32.56 25.57
N ARG A 258 30.36 -33.30 26.56
CA ARG A 258 30.92 -33.34 27.91
C ARG A 258 31.01 -34.75 28.46
N SER A 259 32.21 -35.14 28.85
CA SER A 259 32.45 -36.37 29.60
C SER A 259 32.39 -36.14 31.11
N ILE A 260 31.65 -37.00 31.81
CA ILE A 260 31.58 -37.03 33.27
C ILE A 260 32.36 -38.24 33.78
N GLY A 261 33.41 -37.99 34.56
CA GLY A 261 34.18 -39.04 35.23
C GLY A 261 33.34 -39.84 36.23
N ALA A 262 33.80 -41.05 36.56
CA ALA A 262 33.16 -41.89 37.57
C ALA A 262 33.06 -41.16 38.92
N GLY A 263 31.92 -41.26 39.59
CA GLY A 263 31.65 -40.59 40.87
C GLY A 263 31.66 -39.06 40.84
N SER A 264 31.74 -38.44 39.65
CA SER A 264 31.86 -36.99 39.50
C SER A 264 30.51 -36.34 39.23
N LYS A 265 30.39 -35.06 39.62
CA LYS A 265 29.23 -34.22 39.36
C LYS A 265 29.58 -33.14 38.35
N ILE A 266 28.66 -32.82 37.44
CA ILE A 266 28.77 -31.63 36.59
C ILE A 266 27.56 -30.72 36.79
N GLN A 267 27.81 -29.42 36.63
CA GLN A 267 26.80 -28.39 36.53
C GLN A 267 27.09 -27.61 35.26
N LYS A 268 26.06 -27.33 34.47
CA LYS A 268 26.22 -26.66 33.19
C LYS A 268 25.03 -25.76 32.92
N PHE A 269 25.31 -24.57 32.40
CA PHE A 269 24.29 -23.63 31.97
C PHE A 269 24.26 -23.60 30.46
N LEU A 270 23.09 -23.89 29.93
CA LEU A 270 22.80 -23.81 28.51
C LEU A 270 22.04 -22.53 28.28
N VAL A 271 22.55 -21.67 27.41
CA VAL A 271 22.05 -20.31 27.26
C VAL A 271 21.79 -20.03 25.80
N THR A 272 20.60 -19.52 25.54
CA THR A 272 20.22 -18.97 24.24
C THR A 272 20.16 -17.46 24.36
N GLU A 273 20.86 -16.79 23.46
CA GLU A 273 21.19 -15.36 23.53
C GLU A 273 20.80 -14.64 22.22
N THR A 274 20.49 -13.35 22.33
CA THR A 274 20.36 -12.42 21.19
C THR A 274 21.30 -11.23 21.33
N THR A 275 21.80 -10.73 20.20
CA THR A 275 22.74 -9.60 20.12
C THR A 275 22.08 -8.22 20.08
N ASP A 276 20.74 -8.13 19.97
CA ASP A 276 20.05 -6.84 19.92
C ASP A 276 19.77 -6.29 21.33
N SER A 277 20.17 -5.04 21.55
CA SER A 277 20.13 -4.35 22.86
C SER A 277 18.83 -3.57 23.10
N SER A 278 17.93 -3.57 22.11
CA SER A 278 16.60 -2.98 22.25
C SER A 278 15.62 -4.05 22.79
N LEU A 279 15.34 -3.99 24.09
CA LEU A 279 14.37 -4.84 24.80
C LEU A 279 12.93 -4.79 24.25
N GLN A 280 12.66 -4.01 23.21
CA GLN A 280 11.31 -3.81 22.68
C GLN A 280 10.93 -4.75 21.54
N ASN A 281 11.87 -5.31 20.78
CA ASN A 281 11.53 -6.12 19.60
C ASN A 281 12.30 -7.44 19.61
N LEU A 282 11.83 -8.41 20.40
CA LEU A 282 12.13 -9.80 20.08
C LEU A 282 11.44 -10.09 18.74
N ARG A 283 12.16 -9.99 17.63
CA ARG A 283 11.62 -10.28 16.29
C ARG A 283 11.40 -11.79 16.16
N GLN A 284 10.30 -12.25 16.71
CA GLN A 284 9.74 -13.57 16.46
C GLN A 284 9.31 -13.64 14.99
N SER A 285 9.43 -14.82 14.38
CA SER A 285 8.95 -15.02 13.02
C SER A 285 7.42 -15.13 12.99
N MET A 286 6.82 -14.96 11.82
CA MET A 286 5.39 -15.26 11.57
C MET A 286 5.00 -16.70 11.90
N LEU A 287 5.96 -17.61 12.12
CA LEU A 287 5.69 -18.99 12.51
C LEU A 287 5.44 -19.12 14.02
N ASP A 288 6.03 -18.22 14.81
CA ASP A 288 6.07 -18.30 16.28
C ASP A 288 5.34 -17.15 16.98
N SER A 289 4.91 -16.11 16.25
CA SER A 289 4.24 -14.94 16.80
C SER A 289 3.05 -14.48 15.98
N GLN A 290 2.03 -14.01 16.70
CA GLN A 290 0.87 -13.30 16.14
C GLN A 290 0.94 -11.79 16.46
N ASP A 291 2.12 -11.29 16.83
CA ASP A 291 2.31 -9.88 17.14
C ASP A 291 2.04 -9.01 15.91
N THR A 292 1.38 -7.87 16.15
CA THR A 292 1.02 -6.92 15.09
C THR A 292 2.24 -6.45 14.31
N GLN A 293 3.36 -6.20 14.99
CA GLN A 293 4.60 -5.75 14.34
C GLN A 293 5.23 -6.82 13.43
N VAL A 294 5.13 -8.10 13.80
CA VAL A 294 5.63 -9.23 12.98
C VAL A 294 4.79 -9.36 11.70
N THR A 295 3.50 -9.07 11.82
CA THR A 295 2.54 -9.05 10.71
C THR A 295 2.77 -7.86 9.78
N GLU A 296 3.00 -6.65 10.33
CA GLU A 296 3.37 -5.45 9.57
C GLU A 296 4.70 -5.65 8.82
N ASP A 297 5.75 -6.13 9.50
CA ASP A 297 7.06 -6.44 8.89
C ASP A 297 6.92 -7.48 7.75
N PHE A 298 5.98 -8.44 7.87
CA PHE A 298 5.69 -9.41 6.80
C PHE A 298 5.05 -8.74 5.59
N TYR A 299 4.04 -7.88 5.80
CA TYR A 299 3.37 -7.18 4.71
C TYR A 299 4.30 -6.21 3.97
N ASP A 300 5.14 -5.47 4.69
CA ASP A 300 6.15 -4.58 4.09
C ASP A 300 7.13 -5.35 3.19
N ARG A 301 7.58 -6.53 3.64
CA ARG A 301 8.45 -7.41 2.84
C ARG A 301 7.73 -8.01 1.66
N LEU A 302 6.46 -8.38 1.82
CA LEU A 302 5.63 -8.90 0.75
C LEU A 302 5.45 -7.87 -0.36
N ASP A 303 5.12 -6.62 0.00
CA ASP A 303 5.02 -5.50 -0.93
C ASP A 303 6.36 -5.20 -1.63
N THR A 304 7.46 -5.21 -0.87
CA THR A 304 8.82 -5.07 -1.42
C THR A 304 9.17 -6.19 -2.40
N ASN A 305 8.82 -7.44 -2.08
CA ASN A 305 9.10 -8.58 -2.95
C ASN A 305 8.23 -8.57 -4.21
N LEU A 306 6.99 -8.09 -4.13
CA LEU A 306 6.11 -7.93 -5.29
C LEU A 306 6.53 -6.77 -6.20
N SER A 307 7.13 -5.72 -5.65
CA SER A 307 7.60 -4.54 -6.40
C SER A 307 9.01 -4.66 -6.98
N SER A 308 9.84 -5.59 -6.47
CA SER A 308 11.24 -5.77 -6.89
C SER A 308 11.46 -6.80 -8.00
N ASP A 309 10.44 -7.57 -8.38
CA ASP A 309 10.50 -8.41 -9.58
C ASP A 309 10.29 -7.53 -10.83
N ASP A 310 11.42 -7.04 -11.33
CA ASP A 310 11.63 -6.13 -12.46
C ASP A 310 11.26 -6.76 -13.82
N SER A 311 9.97 -7.10 -14.00
CA SER A 311 9.41 -7.33 -15.34
C SER A 311 8.65 -6.08 -15.76
N SER A 312 9.13 -5.44 -16.81
CA SER A 312 8.55 -4.32 -17.55
C SER A 312 7.10 -4.51 -18.07
N ASP A 313 6.43 -5.58 -17.69
CA ASP A 313 5.01 -5.81 -17.96
C ASP A 313 4.20 -5.47 -16.70
N SER A 314 3.18 -4.65 -16.88
CA SER A 314 2.39 -3.90 -15.90
C SER A 314 1.55 -4.72 -14.92
N TYR A 315 2.13 -5.70 -14.23
CA TYR A 315 1.42 -6.52 -13.25
C TYR A 315 1.67 -6.02 -11.83
N ARG A 316 0.94 -4.98 -11.41
CA ARG A 316 0.98 -4.50 -10.02
C ARG A 316 -0.10 -5.18 -9.19
N TYR A 317 0.30 -6.18 -8.41
CA TYR A 317 -0.53 -6.69 -7.31
C TYR A 317 -0.64 -5.60 -6.25
N GLN A 318 -1.85 -5.17 -5.90
CA GLN A 318 -2.07 -4.29 -4.75
C GLN A 318 -2.62 -5.12 -3.60
N LEU A 319 -1.80 -5.30 -2.57
CA LEU A 319 -2.21 -6.00 -1.36
C LEU A 319 -2.85 -4.99 -0.40
N ASN A 320 -4.16 -5.11 -0.19
CA ASN A 320 -4.86 -4.38 0.86
C ASN A 320 -4.98 -5.30 2.09
N ALA A 321 -3.92 -5.34 2.91
CA ALA A 321 -4.00 -5.91 4.25
C ALA A 321 -4.91 -5.01 5.09
N GLN A 322 -6.19 -5.36 5.19
CA GLN A 322 -7.19 -4.47 5.78
C GLN A 322 -6.84 -4.05 7.21
N PHE A 323 -6.76 -2.73 7.40
CA PHE A 323 -7.10 -2.00 8.62
C PHE A 323 -6.27 -2.27 9.89
N HIS A 324 -5.10 -1.63 10.00
CA HIS A 324 -4.75 -0.81 11.17
C HIS A 324 -3.58 0.13 10.84
N GLY A 325 -3.71 1.40 11.23
CA GLY A 325 -2.59 2.34 11.30
C GLY A 325 -2.53 3.32 10.14
N GLU A 326 -2.39 4.59 10.47
CA GLU A 326 -2.26 5.73 9.56
C GLU A 326 -0.98 5.63 8.73
N ALA A 327 -1.02 4.89 7.63
CA ALA A 327 -0.05 4.97 6.55
C ALA A 327 -0.80 4.64 5.27
N GLY A 328 -1.23 5.68 4.55
CA GLY A 328 -1.87 5.52 3.25
C GLY A 328 -0.93 4.75 2.34
N ALA A 329 -1.28 3.51 2.01
CA ALA A 329 -0.63 2.76 0.95
C ALA A 329 -0.75 3.57 -0.35
N THR A 330 0.34 4.22 -0.73
CA THR A 330 0.51 4.96 -1.98
C THR A 330 0.52 3.96 -3.14
N SER A 331 -0.63 3.43 -3.55
CA SER A 331 -0.68 2.45 -4.64
C SER A 331 -1.63 2.88 -5.77
N LEU A 332 -1.07 2.84 -6.99
CA LEU A 332 -1.67 3.20 -8.29
C LEU A 332 -2.66 2.12 -8.73
N TRP A 333 -3.96 2.40 -8.71
CA TRP A 333 -4.99 1.54 -9.33
C TRP A 333 -4.89 1.61 -10.87
N GLY A 334 -3.76 1.15 -11.41
CA GLY A 334 -3.38 1.39 -12.80
C GLY A 334 -2.57 0.24 -13.37
N GLY A 335 -3.27 -0.80 -13.79
CA GLY A 335 -2.78 -1.76 -14.78
C GLY A 335 -3.78 -1.81 -15.93
N GLU A 336 -3.36 -1.44 -17.14
CA GLU A 336 -4.14 -1.66 -18.35
C GLU A 336 -3.91 -3.11 -18.79
N VAL A 337 -4.96 -3.92 -18.81
CA VAL A 337 -4.98 -5.19 -19.55
C VAL A 337 -5.79 -4.93 -20.81
N ASN A 338 -5.10 -4.83 -21.95
CA ASN A 338 -5.78 -4.95 -23.24
C ASN A 338 -6.39 -6.35 -23.31
N ALA A 339 -7.73 -6.41 -23.31
CA ALA A 339 -8.51 -7.64 -23.29
C ALA A 339 -8.53 -8.35 -24.66
N ASP A 340 -7.37 -8.49 -25.29
CA ASP A 340 -7.17 -9.34 -26.47
C ASP A 340 -6.38 -10.59 -26.05
N LEU A 341 -7.13 -11.70 -25.89
CA LEU A 341 -6.74 -13.07 -26.24
C LEU A 341 -5.38 -13.64 -25.74
N ASP A 342 -4.92 -13.34 -24.51
CA ASP A 342 -3.91 -14.18 -23.83
C ASP A 342 -3.92 -14.08 -22.27
N VAL A 343 -5.06 -13.69 -21.68
CA VAL A 343 -5.14 -13.26 -20.27
C VAL A 343 -5.12 -14.42 -19.25
N GLN A 344 -5.52 -15.64 -19.64
CA GLN A 344 -5.61 -16.77 -18.71
C GLN A 344 -4.24 -17.27 -18.21
N GLY A 345 -3.17 -17.11 -19.00
CA GLY A 345 -1.81 -17.38 -18.55
C GLY A 345 -1.27 -16.31 -17.59
N GLN A 346 -1.81 -15.09 -17.68
CA GLN A 346 -1.34 -13.93 -16.91
C GLN A 346 -1.85 -13.96 -15.46
N THR A 347 -3.11 -14.34 -15.22
CA THR A 347 -3.69 -14.45 -13.87
C THR A 347 -3.04 -15.54 -13.03
N GLU A 348 -2.75 -16.71 -13.61
CA GLU A 348 -2.03 -17.77 -12.90
C GLU A 348 -0.56 -17.39 -12.63
N THR A 349 0.07 -16.64 -13.54
CA THR A 349 1.39 -16.05 -13.30
C THR A 349 1.36 -15.15 -12.07
N VAL A 350 0.34 -14.29 -11.93
CA VAL A 350 0.15 -13.42 -10.76
C VAL A 350 -0.01 -14.24 -9.46
N ARG A 351 -0.86 -15.29 -9.47
CA ARG A 351 -1.04 -16.16 -8.29
C ARG A 351 0.26 -16.88 -7.89
N SER A 352 1.05 -17.31 -8.87
CA SER A 352 2.36 -17.92 -8.64
C SER A 352 3.35 -16.91 -8.05
N SER A 353 3.42 -15.69 -8.59
CA SER A 353 4.29 -14.63 -8.05
C SER A 353 3.94 -14.26 -6.62
N LEU A 354 2.64 -14.13 -6.30
CA LEU A 354 2.19 -13.94 -4.91
C LEU A 354 2.65 -15.08 -3.99
N SER A 355 2.50 -16.33 -4.44
CA SER A 355 2.93 -17.50 -3.67
C SER A 355 4.44 -17.48 -3.38
N GLN A 356 5.24 -17.13 -4.40
CA GLN A 356 6.69 -17.02 -4.27
C GLN A 356 7.08 -15.86 -3.35
N ALA A 357 6.47 -14.69 -3.51
CA ALA A 357 6.74 -13.50 -2.69
C ALA A 357 6.36 -13.73 -1.22
N ALA A 358 5.22 -14.38 -0.94
CA ALA A 358 4.81 -14.73 0.41
C ALA A 358 5.84 -15.63 1.11
N PHE A 359 6.28 -16.71 0.46
CA PHE A 359 7.28 -17.60 1.06
C PHE A 359 8.67 -16.98 1.12
N LYS A 360 9.09 -16.18 0.13
CA LYS A 360 10.34 -15.42 0.20
C LYS A 360 10.33 -14.45 1.39
N SER A 361 9.20 -13.81 1.67
CA SER A 361 9.02 -12.91 2.81
C SER A 361 9.14 -13.66 4.14
N ILE A 362 8.44 -14.79 4.29
CA ILE A 362 8.56 -15.67 5.47
C ILE A 362 10.01 -16.13 5.65
N GLY A 363 10.61 -16.73 4.62
CA GLY A 363 11.98 -17.24 4.66
C GLY A 363 13.01 -16.17 5.02
N SER A 364 12.85 -14.95 4.52
CA SER A 364 13.72 -13.82 4.87
C SER A 364 13.63 -13.43 6.35
N GLN A 365 12.45 -13.55 6.95
CA GLN A 365 12.24 -13.29 8.37
C GLN A 365 12.89 -14.39 9.21
N LEU A 366 12.73 -15.66 8.81
CA LEU A 366 13.35 -16.79 9.50
C LEU A 366 14.88 -16.70 9.49
N GLU A 367 15.46 -16.39 8.34
CA GLU A 367 16.91 -16.27 8.20
C GLU A 367 17.47 -15.10 9.02
N GLN A 368 16.71 -14.02 9.17
CA GLN A 368 17.09 -12.92 10.06
C GLN A 368 17.05 -13.36 11.53
N THR A 369 15.94 -13.93 12.00
CA THR A 369 15.81 -14.44 13.37
C THR A 369 16.91 -15.46 13.69
N ARG A 370 17.25 -16.33 12.74
CA ARG A 370 18.32 -17.31 12.87
C ARG A 370 19.71 -16.67 12.99
N ARG A 371 20.01 -15.62 12.22
CA ARG A 371 21.30 -14.91 12.29
C ARG A 371 21.50 -14.19 13.62
N GLU A 372 20.42 -13.69 14.20
CA GLU A 372 20.43 -12.93 15.45
C GLU A 372 20.40 -13.82 16.71
N THR A 373 20.07 -15.11 16.56
CA THR A 373 20.00 -16.08 17.66
C THR A 373 21.28 -16.91 17.78
N HIS A 374 21.84 -16.98 18.98
CA HIS A 374 23.02 -17.78 19.27
C HIS A 374 22.80 -18.72 20.47
N GLN A 375 23.31 -19.94 20.36
CA GLN A 375 23.26 -20.95 21.42
C GLN A 375 24.67 -21.29 21.89
N LYS A 376 24.90 -21.18 23.19
CA LYS A 376 26.20 -21.44 23.84
C LYS A 376 26.01 -22.16 25.16
N THR A 377 27.10 -22.77 25.63
CA THR A 377 27.15 -23.39 26.95
C THR A 377 28.23 -22.75 27.81
N TYR A 378 27.95 -22.63 29.11
CA TYR A 378 28.84 -22.04 30.10
C TYR A 378 29.02 -22.97 31.29
N ASP A 379 30.23 -23.00 31.84
CA ASP A 379 30.56 -23.79 33.04
C ASP A 379 30.08 -23.08 34.33
N SER A 380 29.90 -21.76 34.28
CA SER A 380 29.42 -20.99 35.42
C SER A 380 28.53 -19.80 35.03
N LEU A 381 27.71 -19.37 36.00
CA LEU A 381 26.85 -18.20 35.87
C LEU A 381 27.61 -16.88 35.67
N ALA A 382 28.85 -16.81 36.16
CA ALA A 382 29.68 -15.60 36.10
C ALA A 382 30.28 -15.35 34.71
N GLU A 383 30.30 -16.36 33.84
CA GLU A 383 30.80 -16.25 32.46
C GLU A 383 29.78 -15.63 31.51
N ILE A 384 28.51 -15.57 31.89
CA ILE A 384 27.44 -14.99 31.09
C ILE A 384 27.54 -13.46 31.19
N SER A 385 27.96 -12.80 30.11
CA SER A 385 28.12 -11.33 30.06
C SER A 385 26.79 -10.61 30.19
N SER A 386 26.76 -9.52 30.98
CA SER A 386 25.57 -8.66 31.13
C SER A 386 25.23 -7.84 29.88
N THR A 387 26.15 -7.75 28.90
CA THR A 387 25.92 -7.06 27.62
C THR A 387 25.09 -7.87 26.63
N VAL A 388 24.75 -9.12 26.95
CA VAL A 388 24.00 -10.03 26.08
C VAL A 388 22.63 -10.29 26.69
N HIS A 389 21.58 -10.18 25.88
CA HIS A 389 20.23 -10.49 26.34
C HIS A 389 20.01 -12.00 26.29
N VAL A 390 19.85 -12.61 27.47
CA VAL A 390 19.56 -14.03 27.63
C VAL A 390 18.07 -14.26 27.41
N LEU A 391 17.73 -14.97 26.34
CA LEU A 391 16.35 -15.33 26.00
C LEU A 391 15.86 -16.51 26.83
N LYS A 392 16.72 -17.53 26.95
CA LYS A 392 16.43 -18.74 27.72
C LYS A 392 17.69 -19.26 28.36
N LYS A 393 17.54 -19.78 29.57
CA LYS A 393 18.60 -20.43 30.32
C LYS A 393 18.11 -21.75 30.89
N GLU A 394 18.81 -22.82 30.58
CA GLU A 394 18.55 -24.16 31.11
C GLU A 394 19.72 -24.59 31.99
N PHE A 395 19.39 -25.30 33.07
CA PHE A 395 20.37 -25.81 34.00
C PHE A 395 20.42 -27.33 33.91
N PHE A 396 21.62 -27.84 33.65
CA PHE A 396 21.89 -29.26 33.63
C PHE A 396 22.79 -29.61 34.81
N GLU A 397 22.31 -30.49 35.69
CA GLU A 397 23.08 -31.06 36.79
C GLU A 397 22.92 -32.57 36.78
N GLU A 398 24.04 -33.28 36.71
CA GLU A 398 24.06 -34.74 36.71
C GLU A 398 25.20 -35.24 37.56
N THR A 399 24.94 -36.31 38.33
CA THR A 399 25.94 -37.02 39.11
C THR A 399 26.15 -38.40 38.51
N ASN A 400 27.35 -38.67 38.01
CA ASN A 400 27.68 -40.00 37.49
C ASN A 400 27.95 -40.98 38.63
N ALA A 401 26.89 -41.67 39.07
CA ALA A 401 26.97 -42.70 40.10
C ALA A 401 27.65 -44.01 39.64
N SER A 402 28.02 -44.12 38.35
CA SER A 402 28.68 -45.31 37.82
C SER A 402 30.21 -45.25 37.95
N ASP A 403 30.84 -46.40 37.77
CA ASP A 403 32.29 -46.60 37.74
C ASP A 403 32.93 -46.29 36.37
N ARG A 404 32.13 -45.87 35.38
CA ARG A 404 32.56 -45.61 34.00
C ARG A 404 32.35 -44.15 33.63
N VAL A 405 33.14 -43.67 32.67
CA VAL A 405 32.92 -42.34 32.08
C VAL A 405 31.63 -42.37 31.27
N ARG A 406 30.78 -41.36 31.46
CA ARG A 406 29.60 -41.11 30.61
C ARG A 406 29.86 -39.91 29.71
N VAL A 407 29.46 -39.98 28.44
CA VAL A 407 29.56 -38.87 27.50
C VAL A 407 28.16 -38.33 27.27
N TYR A 408 28.02 -37.01 27.36
CA TYR A 408 26.80 -36.30 27.01
C TYR A 408 27.07 -35.38 25.84
N GLU A 409 26.23 -35.47 24.83
CA GLU A 409 26.22 -34.62 23.65
C GLU A 409 25.01 -33.68 23.73
N PHE A 410 25.25 -32.39 23.59
CA PHE A 410 24.20 -31.37 23.68
C PHE A 410 23.88 -30.89 22.29
N TYR A 411 22.64 -31.08 21.85
CA TYR A 411 22.19 -30.75 20.51
C TYR A 411 21.21 -29.59 20.51
N GLU A 412 21.36 -28.72 19.52
CA GLU A 412 20.31 -27.81 19.08
C GLU A 412 19.04 -28.61 18.79
N GLN A 413 17.89 -28.12 19.21
CA GLN A 413 16.61 -28.72 18.91
C GLN A 413 15.96 -27.95 17.74
N LEU A 414 15.61 -28.65 16.67
CA LEU A 414 14.97 -28.08 15.47
C LEU A 414 13.46 -28.31 15.51
N GLN A 415 12.68 -27.28 15.19
CA GLN A 415 11.23 -27.34 15.01
C GLN A 415 10.90 -27.27 13.52
N SER A 416 10.18 -28.27 13.03
CA SER A 416 9.68 -28.26 11.65
C SER A 416 8.36 -27.48 11.60
N TYR A 417 8.15 -26.74 10.51
CA TYR A 417 6.88 -26.07 10.21
C TYR A 417 6.50 -26.32 8.76
N ILE A 418 5.20 -26.25 8.48
CA ILE A 418 4.66 -26.24 7.13
C ILE A 418 3.73 -25.06 7.03
N THR A 419 4.04 -24.15 6.10
CA THR A 419 3.18 -23.02 5.80
C THR A 419 2.43 -23.29 4.51
N LEU A 420 1.13 -23.05 4.55
CA LEU A 420 0.20 -23.20 3.43
C LEU A 420 -0.34 -21.83 3.08
N LEU A 421 -0.33 -21.50 1.79
CA LEU A 421 -1.04 -20.36 1.24
C LEU A 421 -2.36 -20.86 0.65
N VAL A 422 -3.49 -20.41 1.22
CA VAL A 422 -4.81 -20.97 0.95
C VAL A 422 -5.72 -19.89 0.39
N LEU A 423 -6.21 -20.09 -0.84
CA LEU A 423 -7.25 -19.25 -1.44
C LEU A 423 -8.62 -19.58 -0.84
N ARG A 424 -9.22 -18.61 -0.17
CA ARG A 424 -10.45 -18.76 0.64
C ARG A 424 -11.69 -18.23 -0.06
N GLY A 425 -11.54 -17.10 -0.75
CA GLY A 425 -12.65 -16.35 -1.29
C GLY A 425 -12.26 -15.55 -2.51
N VAL A 426 -13.27 -15.19 -3.28
CA VAL A 426 -13.14 -14.33 -4.44
C VAL A 426 -14.35 -13.41 -4.52
N VAL A 427 -14.12 -12.13 -4.72
CA VAL A 427 -15.16 -11.11 -4.89
C VAL A 427 -14.88 -10.24 -6.11
N LEU A 428 -15.93 -9.71 -6.71
CA LEU A 428 -15.82 -8.72 -7.77
C LEU A 428 -15.80 -7.32 -7.13
N VAL A 429 -14.84 -6.49 -7.52
CA VAL A 429 -14.71 -5.12 -7.04
C VAL A 429 -14.77 -4.18 -8.24
N TYR A 430 -15.51 -3.09 -8.11
CA TYR A 430 -15.50 -1.98 -9.03
C TYR A 430 -14.98 -0.74 -8.31
N SER A 431 -13.98 -0.08 -8.88
CA SER A 431 -13.56 1.25 -8.47
C SER A 431 -13.81 2.19 -9.64
N ASP A 432 -14.51 3.30 -9.40
CA ASP A 432 -14.59 4.41 -10.35
C ASP A 432 -13.39 5.37 -10.21
N GLY A 433 -12.50 5.11 -9.25
CA GLY A 433 -11.39 6.00 -8.91
C GLY A 433 -11.82 7.22 -8.09
N VAL A 434 -13.07 7.28 -7.62
CA VAL A 434 -13.63 8.49 -6.98
C VAL A 434 -14.37 8.21 -5.69
N THR A 435 -15.05 7.08 -5.65
CA THR A 435 -15.83 6.64 -4.51
C THR A 435 -15.19 5.40 -3.93
N ARG A 436 -15.62 5.05 -2.71
CA ARG A 436 -15.19 3.78 -2.13
C ARG A 436 -15.55 2.64 -3.09
N PRO A 437 -14.61 1.72 -3.37
CA PRO A 437 -14.88 0.63 -4.29
C PRO A 437 -16.14 -0.14 -3.90
N LYS A 438 -16.97 -0.43 -4.90
CA LYS A 438 -18.16 -1.26 -4.75
C LYS A 438 -17.73 -2.72 -4.83
N THR A 439 -18.04 -3.50 -3.81
CA THR A 439 -17.69 -4.93 -3.75
C THR A 439 -18.95 -5.79 -3.81
N ALA A 440 -18.91 -6.83 -4.63
CA ALA A 440 -19.96 -7.84 -4.72
C ALA A 440 -19.37 -9.24 -4.57
N GLN A 441 -20.00 -10.05 -3.71
CA GLN A 441 -19.80 -11.50 -3.72
C GLN A 441 -20.19 -12.05 -5.09
N LEU A 442 -19.60 -13.17 -5.51
CA LEU A 442 -19.83 -13.73 -6.86
C LEU A 442 -21.32 -13.92 -7.23
N PRO A 443 -22.23 -14.32 -6.32
CA PRO A 443 -23.66 -14.38 -6.64
C PRO A 443 -24.28 -13.02 -6.99
N GLY A 444 -23.72 -11.93 -6.44
CA GLY A 444 -24.12 -10.56 -6.73
C GLY A 444 -23.32 -9.88 -7.85
N ALA A 445 -22.34 -10.58 -8.46
CA ALA A 445 -21.45 -9.99 -9.46
C ALA A 445 -22.21 -9.46 -10.68
N GLN A 446 -23.23 -10.20 -11.16
CA GLN A 446 -24.04 -9.76 -12.29
C GLN A 446 -24.74 -8.43 -12.02
N ARG A 447 -25.36 -8.27 -10.85
CA ARG A 447 -26.02 -7.01 -10.47
C ARG A 447 -25.00 -5.85 -10.42
N LEU A 448 -23.82 -6.08 -9.85
CA LEU A 448 -22.78 -5.04 -9.84
C LEU A 448 -22.35 -4.66 -11.26
N LEU A 449 -22.20 -5.63 -12.16
CA LEU A 449 -21.86 -5.37 -13.56
C LEU A 449 -22.97 -4.62 -14.30
N GLU A 450 -24.23 -4.99 -14.10
CA GLU A 450 -25.39 -4.27 -14.65
C GLU A 450 -25.48 -2.82 -14.12
N ASP A 451 -25.02 -2.56 -12.89
CA ASP A 451 -24.99 -1.22 -12.31
C ASP A 451 -23.88 -0.32 -12.88
N VAL A 452 -22.79 -0.89 -13.43
CA VAL A 452 -21.59 -0.15 -13.85
C VAL A 452 -21.29 -0.22 -15.35
N LEU A 453 -21.86 -1.18 -16.07
CA LEU A 453 -21.71 -1.35 -17.51
C LEU A 453 -23.03 -1.01 -18.21
N ALA A 454 -22.97 -0.14 -19.22
CA ALA A 454 -24.15 0.29 -19.97
C ALA A 454 -24.66 -0.77 -20.98
N ASP A 455 -23.77 -1.63 -21.49
CA ASP A 455 -24.10 -2.63 -22.51
C ASP A 455 -24.31 -4.03 -21.88
N PRO A 456 -25.51 -4.64 -22.00
CA PRO A 456 -25.75 -6.00 -21.54
C PRO A 456 -24.86 -7.07 -22.19
N GLN A 457 -24.36 -6.85 -23.41
CA GLN A 457 -23.44 -7.80 -24.05
C GLN A 457 -22.08 -7.81 -23.35
N GLU A 458 -21.62 -6.64 -22.87
CA GLU A 458 -20.39 -6.52 -22.09
C GLU A 458 -20.51 -7.18 -20.73
N VAL A 459 -21.67 -7.04 -20.06
CA VAL A 459 -21.96 -7.77 -18.82
C VAL A 459 -21.83 -9.28 -19.03
N ALA A 460 -22.44 -9.83 -20.08
CA ALA A 460 -22.36 -11.26 -20.40
C ALA A 460 -20.91 -11.69 -20.68
N ARG A 461 -20.16 -10.90 -21.45
CA ARG A 461 -18.75 -11.15 -21.76
C ARG A 461 -17.89 -11.22 -20.50
N VAL A 462 -18.07 -10.30 -19.56
CA VAL A 462 -17.33 -10.28 -18.29
C VAL A 462 -17.72 -11.48 -17.41
N ILE A 463 -19.01 -11.84 -17.32
CA ILE A 463 -19.46 -13.02 -16.57
C ILE A 463 -18.86 -14.31 -17.14
N ASP A 464 -18.84 -14.46 -18.47
CA ASP A 464 -18.25 -15.63 -19.13
C ASP A 464 -16.73 -15.69 -18.89
N TYR A 465 -16.05 -14.55 -18.95
CA TYR A 465 -14.64 -14.44 -18.58
C TYR A 465 -14.37 -14.87 -17.14
N LEU A 466 -15.12 -14.34 -16.17
CA LEU A 466 -15.01 -14.72 -14.76
C LEU A 466 -15.25 -16.21 -14.55
N ARG A 467 -16.20 -16.80 -15.29
CA ARG A 467 -16.48 -18.24 -15.23
C ARG A 467 -15.28 -19.05 -15.71
N GLN A 468 -14.69 -18.67 -16.84
CA GLN A 468 -13.52 -19.36 -17.39
C GLN A 468 -12.30 -19.23 -16.45
N GLU A 469 -12.07 -18.03 -15.92
CA GLU A 469 -10.94 -17.75 -15.03
C GLU A 469 -11.02 -18.57 -13.73
N LEU A 470 -12.17 -18.54 -13.06
CA LEU A 470 -12.38 -19.25 -11.79
C LEU A 470 -12.58 -20.77 -11.93
N SER A 471 -12.72 -21.26 -13.16
CA SER A 471 -12.78 -22.70 -13.43
C SER A 471 -11.41 -23.32 -13.67
N ASN A 472 -10.36 -22.51 -13.82
CA ASN A 472 -9.05 -22.95 -14.25
C ASN A 472 -7.92 -22.58 -13.27
N VAL A 473 -8.20 -22.59 -11.96
CA VAL A 473 -7.22 -22.21 -10.94
C VAL A 473 -6.36 -23.41 -10.55
N THR A 474 -5.04 -23.27 -10.65
CA THR A 474 -4.10 -24.38 -10.39
C THR A 474 -3.80 -24.51 -8.89
N GLY A 475 -3.86 -25.71 -8.32
CA GLY A 475 -3.50 -25.96 -6.92
C GLY A 475 -2.00 -26.18 -6.72
N HIS A 476 -1.57 -26.32 -5.47
CA HIS A 476 -0.18 -26.67 -5.11
C HIS A 476 0.30 -28.00 -5.73
N ASP A 477 -0.62 -28.87 -6.11
CA ASP A 477 -0.39 -30.17 -6.74
C ASP A 477 -0.20 -30.08 -8.26
N GLY A 478 -0.27 -28.87 -8.82
CA GLY A 478 -0.22 -28.63 -10.26
C GLY A 478 -1.50 -29.06 -11.00
N GLN A 479 -2.55 -29.48 -10.27
CA GLN A 479 -3.84 -29.82 -10.87
C GLN A 479 -4.74 -28.59 -10.97
N VAL A 480 -5.61 -28.59 -11.97
CA VAL A 480 -6.61 -27.53 -12.15
C VAL A 480 -7.84 -27.85 -11.30
N HIS A 481 -8.29 -26.87 -10.52
CA HIS A 481 -9.43 -26.97 -9.62
C HIS A 481 -10.55 -26.02 -10.06
N LEU A 482 -11.78 -26.54 -10.10
CA LEU A 482 -12.99 -25.76 -10.34
C LEU A 482 -13.43 -25.08 -9.03
N LEU A 483 -13.29 -23.75 -8.96
CA LEU A 483 -13.71 -22.98 -7.77
C LEU A 483 -15.23 -22.76 -7.73
N LEU A 484 -15.89 -22.80 -8.88
CA LEU A 484 -17.30 -22.50 -9.03
C LEU A 484 -18.21 -23.72 -8.82
N GLU A 485 -19.43 -23.49 -8.34
CA GLU A 485 -20.48 -24.51 -8.31
C GLU A 485 -20.91 -24.88 -9.73
N SER A 486 -21.08 -26.18 -9.99
CA SER A 486 -21.47 -26.69 -11.33
C SER A 486 -22.91 -26.32 -11.73
N THR A 487 -23.77 -26.08 -10.73
CA THR A 487 -25.17 -25.65 -10.89
C THR A 487 -25.53 -24.68 -9.78
N PRO A 488 -25.18 -23.39 -9.93
CA PRO A 488 -25.53 -22.37 -8.96
C PRO A 488 -27.05 -22.15 -8.93
N PRO A 489 -27.66 -21.83 -7.78
CA PRO A 489 -29.12 -21.76 -7.61
C PRO A 489 -29.84 -20.84 -8.60
N ASP A 490 -29.17 -19.76 -9.03
CA ASP A 490 -29.76 -18.72 -9.86
C ASP A 490 -29.12 -18.65 -11.27
N GLY A 491 -28.29 -19.63 -11.65
CA GLY A 491 -27.54 -19.62 -12.91
C GLY A 491 -26.38 -18.62 -13.00
N GLY A 492 -26.13 -17.87 -11.91
CA GLY A 492 -25.03 -16.91 -11.78
C GLY A 492 -23.67 -17.53 -11.44
N LEU A 493 -22.76 -16.76 -10.81
CA LEU A 493 -21.48 -17.26 -10.31
C LEU A 493 -21.59 -17.57 -8.82
N ALA A 494 -21.17 -18.74 -8.37
CA ALA A 494 -21.10 -19.05 -6.93
C ALA A 494 -19.85 -19.89 -6.65
N LEU A 495 -19.15 -19.57 -5.56
CA LEU A 495 -18.05 -20.41 -5.08
C LEU A 495 -18.60 -21.70 -4.47
N ARG A 496 -17.84 -22.77 -4.63
CA ARG A 496 -18.17 -24.06 -4.05
C ARG A 496 -18.05 -24.00 -2.52
N ASN A 497 -19.19 -24.06 -1.83
CA ASN A 497 -19.32 -23.83 -0.38
C ASN A 497 -18.59 -24.82 0.57
N ASN A 498 -17.80 -25.77 0.05
CA ASN A 498 -17.04 -26.74 0.86
C ASN A 498 -15.71 -27.14 0.20
N MET A 499 -15.09 -26.22 -0.54
CA MET A 499 -13.78 -26.50 -1.11
C MET A 499 -12.80 -26.81 0.03
N THR A 500 -12.22 -28.01 0.00
CA THR A 500 -11.21 -28.45 0.97
C THR A 500 -10.08 -29.07 0.18
N SER A 501 -8.90 -28.50 0.30
CA SER A 501 -7.69 -29.07 -0.27
C SER A 501 -6.93 -29.87 0.77
N ARG A 502 -6.21 -30.88 0.30
CA ARG A 502 -5.34 -31.72 1.13
C ARG A 502 -3.89 -31.50 0.74
N TYR A 503 -3.03 -31.49 1.73
CA TYR A 503 -1.58 -31.50 1.56
C TYR A 503 -1.01 -32.68 2.34
N THR A 504 -0.24 -33.53 1.67
CA THR A 504 0.38 -34.70 2.30
C THR A 504 1.76 -34.33 2.81
N VAL A 505 1.92 -34.38 4.13
CA VAL A 505 3.18 -34.16 4.83
C VAL A 505 3.92 -35.48 4.94
N VAL A 506 5.20 -35.51 4.54
CA VAL A 506 6.08 -36.65 4.80
C VAL A 506 6.86 -36.38 6.09
N LEU A 507 6.65 -37.21 7.11
CA LEU A 507 7.31 -37.11 8.40
C LEU A 507 8.74 -37.69 8.35
N PRO A 508 9.63 -37.35 9.30
CA PRO A 508 11.02 -37.83 9.32
C PRO A 508 11.18 -39.36 9.36
N ASP A 509 10.18 -40.07 9.89
CA ASP A 509 10.14 -41.54 9.91
C ASP A 509 9.64 -42.17 8.60
N GLY A 510 9.36 -41.34 7.59
CA GLY A 510 8.83 -41.73 6.28
C GLY A 510 7.32 -41.96 6.25
N SER A 511 6.62 -41.82 7.38
CA SER A 511 5.17 -41.88 7.42
C SER A 511 4.54 -40.62 6.79
N GLN A 512 3.32 -40.76 6.28
CA GLN A 512 2.60 -39.67 5.63
C GLN A 512 1.41 -39.23 6.49
N GLN A 513 1.22 -37.92 6.60
CA GLN A 513 0.08 -37.32 7.28
C GLN A 513 -0.61 -36.33 6.35
N ASP A 514 -1.90 -36.55 6.10
CA ASP A 514 -2.71 -35.60 5.34
C ASP A 514 -3.19 -34.47 6.24
N VAL A 515 -2.94 -33.25 5.79
CA VAL A 515 -3.51 -32.03 6.35
C VAL A 515 -4.62 -31.59 5.42
N SER A 516 -5.81 -31.34 5.96
CA SER A 516 -6.93 -30.75 5.21
C SER A 516 -7.11 -29.29 5.62
N GLN A 517 -7.21 -28.40 4.63
CA GLN A 517 -7.55 -26.99 4.84
C GLN A 517 -8.79 -26.63 4.03
N ALA A 518 -9.67 -25.83 4.62
CA ALA A 518 -10.80 -25.27 3.89
C ALA A 518 -10.28 -24.16 2.95
N GLY A 519 -10.71 -24.16 1.70
CA GLY A 519 -10.14 -23.38 0.61
C GLY A 519 -9.26 -24.22 -0.32
N LEU A 520 -8.69 -23.57 -1.33
CA LEU A 520 -7.73 -24.16 -2.27
C LEU A 520 -6.31 -23.88 -1.78
N ILE A 521 -5.53 -24.92 -1.46
CA ILE A 521 -4.11 -24.76 -1.15
C ILE A 521 -3.40 -24.42 -2.46
N LYS A 522 -3.00 -23.15 -2.61
CA LYS A 522 -2.31 -22.62 -3.79
C LYS A 522 -0.83 -22.96 -3.77
N ALA A 523 -0.21 -22.90 -2.61
CA ALA A 523 1.18 -23.27 -2.46
C ALA A 523 1.47 -23.74 -1.03
N ALA A 524 2.54 -24.50 -0.86
CA ALA A 524 2.98 -25.02 0.42
C ALA A 524 4.50 -25.00 0.49
N HIS A 525 5.05 -24.67 1.65
CA HIS A 525 6.48 -24.71 1.90
C HIS A 525 6.80 -25.23 3.30
N SER A 526 7.87 -26.00 3.40
CA SER A 526 8.35 -26.55 4.67
C SER A 526 9.52 -25.73 5.18
N TRP A 527 9.49 -25.42 6.46
CA TRP A 527 10.53 -24.68 7.17
C TRP A 527 11.09 -25.52 8.30
N VAL A 528 12.34 -25.26 8.68
CA VAL A 528 12.95 -25.86 9.87
C VAL A 528 13.69 -24.76 10.61
N GLU A 529 13.31 -24.51 11.86
CA GLU A 529 13.92 -23.48 12.70
C GLU A 529 14.61 -24.07 13.93
N PRO A 530 15.74 -23.51 14.37
CA PRO A 530 16.28 -23.77 15.70
C PRO A 530 15.31 -23.27 16.77
N THR A 531 14.87 -24.15 17.65
CA THR A 531 14.15 -23.75 18.87
C THR A 531 15.12 -23.13 19.87
N PHE A 532 14.59 -22.38 20.85
CA PHE A 532 15.40 -21.85 21.95
C PHE A 532 15.88 -22.92 22.96
N THR A 533 15.70 -24.21 22.69
CA THR A 533 15.93 -25.33 23.61
C THR A 533 17.13 -26.16 23.19
N ILE A 534 17.86 -26.74 24.15
CA ILE A 534 18.98 -27.65 23.89
C ILE A 534 18.68 -29.00 24.52
N THR A 535 18.87 -30.09 23.76
CA THR A 535 18.60 -31.45 24.22
C THR A 535 19.90 -32.17 24.56
N PRO A 536 20.10 -32.65 25.81
CA PRO A 536 21.21 -33.52 26.17
C PRO A 536 20.90 -34.98 25.80
N VAL A 537 21.85 -35.65 25.13
CA VAL A 537 21.78 -37.07 24.76
C VAL A 537 22.98 -37.79 25.38
N GLN A 538 22.75 -38.89 26.08
CA GLN A 538 23.84 -39.73 26.61
C GLN A 538 24.26 -40.73 25.51
N THR A 539 25.56 -40.78 25.23
CA THR A 539 26.18 -41.73 24.28
C THR A 539 27.03 -42.79 24.94
#